data_AF-A0A6N9BTL2-F1
#
_entry.id   AF-A0A6N9BTL2-F1
#
_cell.length_a   1.000
_cell.length_b   1.000
_cell.length_c   1.000
_cell.angle_alpha   90.00
_cell.angle_beta   90.00
_cell.angle_gamma   90.00
#
_symmetry.space_group_name_H-M   'P 1'
#
loop_
_entity.id
_entity.type
_entity.pdbx_description
1 polymer ?
#
loop_
_entity_poly.entity_id
_entity_poly.type
_entity_poly.pdbx_seq_one_letter_code
_entity_poly.pdbx_strand_id
1 'polypeptide(L)'
;MTGTNGKTSIAWLCAATLDDTGFVGTLGWGAPPQLCPTALTTEDPVVLQGRLRRLLDGGVTRVAMEASSHALDQGRVADVRFDIAVFSNLTRDHLDYHGTMERYAQAKRKLFETASLRAAVINVDDPVGRDLARDSAVETVTYGTVSDAALSWSDVAWRADGIEGRWRSPWG
;
A
#
# COMPACT_ATOMS: atom_id res chain seq x y z
N MET A 1 0.81 2.40 -0.91
CA MET A 1 0.50 0.96 -0.87
C MET A 1 0.38 0.42 -2.28
N THR A 2 0.92 -0.75 -2.59
CA THR A 2 0.81 -1.36 -3.91
C THR A 2 0.59 -2.88 -3.83
N GLY A 3 0.19 -3.45 -4.97
CA GLY A 3 -0.14 -4.86 -5.15
C GLY A 3 -1.27 -5.04 -6.16
N THR A 4 -1.59 -6.27 -6.53
CA THR A 4 -2.73 -6.56 -7.41
C THR A 4 -4.01 -6.30 -6.63
N ASN A 5 -4.21 -6.99 -5.50
CA ASN A 5 -5.42 -6.88 -4.69
C ASN A 5 -5.16 -6.30 -3.30
N GLY A 6 -6.19 -5.76 -2.65
CA GLY A 6 -6.16 -5.33 -1.25
C GLY A 6 -5.64 -3.91 -1.00
N LYS A 7 -5.17 -3.18 -2.02
CA LYS A 7 -4.70 -1.78 -1.88
C LYS A 7 -5.74 -0.89 -1.19
N THR A 8 -6.96 -0.87 -1.70
CA THR A 8 -8.07 -0.09 -1.13
C THR A 8 -8.39 -0.50 0.30
N SER A 9 -8.51 -1.80 0.58
CA SER A 9 -8.83 -2.30 1.92
C SER A 9 -7.78 -1.89 2.94
N ILE A 10 -6.49 -2.08 2.62
CA ILE A 10 -5.39 -1.72 3.53
C ILE A 10 -5.33 -0.20 3.71
N ALA A 11 -5.42 0.58 2.62
CA ALA A 11 -5.35 2.04 2.68
C ALA A 11 -6.51 2.62 3.48
N TRP A 12 -7.71 2.08 3.29
CA TRP A 12 -8.89 2.50 4.02
C TRP A 12 -8.79 2.16 5.51
N LEU A 13 -8.39 0.94 5.86
CA LEU A 13 -8.21 0.55 7.26
C LEU A 13 -7.18 1.45 7.96
N CYS A 14 -6.06 1.75 7.32
CA CYS A 14 -5.08 2.71 7.88
C CYS A 14 -5.69 4.10 8.06
N ALA A 15 -6.35 4.66 7.03
CA ALA A 15 -6.93 6.00 7.12
C ALA A 15 -8.08 6.09 8.14
N ALA A 16 -8.84 5.02 8.34
CA ALA A 16 -9.98 4.99 9.25
C ALA A 16 -9.60 4.71 10.71
N THR A 17 -8.39 4.20 10.98
CA THR A 17 -7.97 3.78 12.33
C THR A 17 -6.83 4.61 12.90
N LEU A 18 -6.02 5.27 12.06
CA LEU A 18 -4.92 6.11 12.50
C LEU A 18 -5.36 7.58 12.58
N ASP A 19 -4.91 8.27 13.63
CA ASP A 19 -5.21 9.68 13.82
C ASP A 19 -4.65 10.55 12.69
N ASP A 20 -5.36 11.62 12.35
CA ASP A 20 -4.98 12.64 11.37
C ASP A 20 -4.56 12.07 10.01
N THR A 21 -5.18 10.95 9.60
CA THR A 21 -4.81 10.22 8.39
C THR A 21 -5.86 10.35 7.30
N GLY A 22 -5.47 10.94 6.16
CA GLY A 22 -6.27 11.01 4.95
C GLY A 22 -6.16 9.75 4.10
N PHE A 23 -7.13 9.55 3.22
CA PHE A 23 -7.16 8.50 2.22
C PHE A 23 -6.99 9.11 0.83
N VAL A 24 -6.24 8.43 -0.04
CA VAL A 24 -6.18 8.71 -1.48
C VAL A 24 -6.16 7.38 -2.24
N GLY A 25 -7.20 7.09 -3.01
CA GLY A 25 -7.30 5.80 -3.70
C GLY A 25 -8.58 5.66 -4.50
N THR A 26 -8.93 4.42 -4.84
CA THR A 26 -10.06 4.08 -5.71
C THR A 26 -11.40 4.65 -5.22
N LEU A 27 -11.57 4.79 -3.90
CA LEU A 27 -12.81 5.34 -3.31
C LEU A 27 -12.91 6.86 -3.37
N GLY A 28 -11.82 7.56 -3.72
CA GLY A 28 -11.75 9.02 -3.66
C GLY A 28 -10.53 9.52 -2.90
N TRP A 29 -10.64 10.76 -2.42
CA TRP A 29 -9.64 11.39 -1.57
C TRP A 29 -10.31 12.24 -0.48
N GLY A 30 -9.75 12.27 0.72
CA GLY A 30 -10.35 12.98 1.86
C GLY A 30 -9.97 12.37 3.21
N ALA A 31 -10.51 12.90 4.29
CA ALA A 31 -10.43 12.28 5.61
C ALA A 31 -11.66 11.37 5.82
N PRO A 32 -11.49 10.07 6.10
CA PRO A 32 -12.63 9.20 6.37
C PRO A 32 -13.56 9.77 7.45
N PRO A 33 -14.89 9.63 7.31
CA PRO A 33 -15.61 8.94 6.23
C PRO A 33 -15.92 9.82 5.00
N GLN A 34 -15.45 11.08 4.97
CA GLN A 34 -15.84 12.05 3.95
C GLN A 34 -14.82 12.10 2.81
N LEU A 35 -15.14 11.42 1.70
CA LEU A 35 -14.31 11.42 0.51
C LEU A 35 -14.91 12.24 -0.63
N CYS A 36 -14.05 12.98 -1.33
CA CYS A 36 -14.34 13.53 -2.65
C CYS A 36 -14.04 12.47 -3.73
N PRO A 37 -14.88 12.35 -4.77
CA PRO A 37 -14.68 11.36 -5.82
C PRO A 37 -13.42 11.63 -6.66
N THR A 38 -12.95 10.58 -7.33
CA THR A 38 -11.74 10.56 -8.15
C THR A 38 -11.99 9.75 -9.42
N ALA A 39 -11.34 10.09 -10.53
CA ALA A 39 -11.49 9.32 -11.78
C ALA A 39 -10.50 8.16 -11.87
N LEU A 40 -9.37 8.27 -11.17
CA LEU A 40 -8.27 7.31 -11.19
C LEU A 40 -7.96 6.86 -9.76
N THR A 41 -7.53 5.59 -9.62
CA THR A 41 -7.00 5.06 -8.35
C THR A 41 -5.80 5.88 -7.85
N THR A 42 -4.95 6.34 -8.77
CA THR A 42 -3.86 7.27 -8.48
C THR A 42 -3.84 8.34 -9.58
N GLU A 43 -4.07 9.58 -9.17
CA GLU A 43 -4.28 10.72 -10.07
C GLU A 43 -3.03 11.18 -10.81
N ASP A 44 -3.22 12.09 -11.77
CA ASP A 44 -2.17 12.91 -12.38
C ASP A 44 -1.30 13.62 -11.31
N PRO A 45 0.03 13.77 -11.52
CA PRO A 45 0.94 14.40 -10.55
C PRO A 45 0.47 15.75 -10.01
N VAL A 46 0.00 16.66 -10.87
CA VAL A 46 -0.36 18.03 -10.46
C VAL A 46 -1.63 18.00 -9.63
N VAL A 47 -2.63 17.22 -10.07
CA VAL A 47 -3.87 17.02 -9.32
C VAL A 47 -3.59 16.37 -7.97
N LEU A 48 -2.72 15.36 -7.93
CA LEU A 48 -2.33 14.65 -6.72
C LEU A 48 -1.68 15.60 -5.71
N GLN A 49 -0.66 16.37 -6.12
CA GLN A 49 0.00 17.34 -5.24
C GLN A 49 -0.98 18.40 -4.71
N GLY A 50 -1.88 18.89 -5.55
CA GLY A 50 -2.94 19.82 -5.13
C GLY A 50 -3.89 19.21 -4.10
N ARG A 51 -4.22 17.91 -4.21
CA ARG A 51 -5.04 17.19 -3.22
C ARG A 51 -4.29 16.97 -1.92
N LEU A 52 -3.02 16.59 -1.96
CA LEU A 52 -2.17 16.46 -0.78
C LEU A 52 -2.06 17.79 -0.02
N ARG A 53 -1.92 18.91 -0.74
CA ARG A 53 -1.94 20.25 -0.12
C ARG A 53 -3.28 20.55 0.56
N ARG A 54 -4.41 20.26 -0.08
CA ARG A 54 -5.74 20.47 0.51
C ARG A 54 -5.99 19.62 1.75
N LEU A 55 -5.53 18.37 1.75
CA LEU A 55 -5.57 17.51 2.93
C LEU A 55 -4.79 18.15 4.08
N LEU A 56 -3.56 18.61 3.81
CA LEU A 56 -2.73 19.30 4.79
C LEU A 56 -3.39 20.59 5.32
N ASP A 57 -4.00 21.39 4.44
CA ASP A 57 -4.76 22.59 4.84
C ASP A 57 -5.96 22.24 5.74
N GLY A 58 -6.52 21.05 5.59
CA GLY A 58 -7.59 20.50 6.43
C GLY A 58 -7.11 19.83 7.73
N GLY A 59 -5.82 19.92 8.06
CA GLY A 59 -5.25 19.36 9.30
C GLY A 59 -4.81 17.89 9.20
N VAL A 60 -4.91 17.27 8.03
CA VAL A 60 -4.39 15.91 7.81
C VAL A 60 -2.86 15.94 7.79
N THR A 61 -2.23 15.13 8.64
CA THR A 61 -0.75 15.06 8.77
C THR A 61 -0.17 13.77 8.19
N ARG A 62 -1.01 12.77 7.92
CA ARG A 62 -0.65 11.47 7.37
C ARG A 62 -1.56 11.10 6.20
N VAL A 63 -1.07 10.35 5.23
CA VAL A 63 -1.90 9.89 4.10
C VAL A 63 -1.67 8.42 3.82
N ALA A 64 -2.74 7.63 3.86
CA ALA A 64 -2.76 6.28 3.33
C ALA A 64 -3.18 6.32 1.84
N MET A 65 -2.22 6.04 0.95
CA MET A 65 -2.42 6.18 -0.50
C MET A 65 -2.25 4.88 -1.27
N GLU A 66 -3.13 4.64 -2.22
CA GLU A 66 -2.97 3.62 -3.27
C GLU A 66 -2.00 4.10 -4.37
N ALA A 67 -0.96 3.30 -4.63
CA ALA A 67 -0.01 3.50 -5.71
C ALA A 67 -0.17 2.35 -6.72
N SER A 68 -0.99 2.56 -7.74
CA SER A 68 -1.19 1.58 -8.82
C SER A 68 0.10 1.36 -9.62
N SER A 69 0.21 0.19 -10.28
CA SER A 69 1.37 -0.07 -11.17
C SER A 69 1.43 0.92 -12.33
N HIS A 70 0.29 1.31 -12.89
CA HIS A 70 0.21 2.34 -13.93
C HIS A 70 0.80 3.67 -13.44
N ALA A 71 0.45 4.09 -12.23
CA ALA A 71 0.92 5.36 -11.68
C ALA A 71 2.41 5.36 -11.35
N LEU A 72 2.92 4.24 -10.81
CA LEU A 72 4.35 4.06 -10.59
C LEU A 72 5.12 4.01 -11.91
N ASP A 73 4.56 3.35 -12.92
CA ASP A 73 5.21 3.22 -14.21
C ASP A 73 5.26 4.54 -14.99
N GLN A 74 4.18 5.31 -14.94
CA GLN A 74 4.03 6.61 -15.61
C GLN A 74 4.61 7.80 -14.83
N GLY A 75 5.21 7.56 -13.65
CA GLY A 75 5.79 8.62 -12.83
C GLY A 75 4.77 9.56 -12.18
N ARG A 76 3.50 9.15 -12.05
CA ARG A 76 2.44 9.99 -11.46
C ARG A 76 2.70 10.37 -10.01
N VAL A 77 3.50 9.56 -9.32
CA VAL A 77 3.86 9.72 -7.91
C VAL A 77 5.35 10.02 -7.73
N ALA A 78 6.06 10.43 -8.79
CA ALA A 78 7.51 10.63 -8.76
C ALA A 78 7.94 11.67 -7.70
N ASP A 79 7.17 12.74 -7.53
CA ASP A 79 7.43 13.80 -6.55
C ASP A 79 6.68 13.60 -5.22
N VAL A 80 6.15 12.41 -4.97
CA VAL A 80 5.54 12.06 -3.68
C VAL A 80 6.61 11.44 -2.78
N ARG A 81 6.83 12.06 -1.62
CA ARG A 81 7.73 11.51 -0.60
C ARG A 81 6.98 10.45 0.20
N PHE A 82 7.25 9.19 -0.09
CA PHE A 82 6.73 8.07 0.68
C PHE A 82 7.62 7.78 1.88
N ASP A 83 7.07 7.83 3.09
CA ASP A 83 7.76 7.37 4.31
C ASP A 83 7.69 5.84 4.47
N ILE A 84 6.56 5.24 4.09
CA ILE A 84 6.27 3.81 4.24
C ILE A 84 5.70 3.24 2.96
N ALA A 85 6.25 2.11 2.51
CA ALA A 85 5.77 1.34 1.37
C ALA A 85 5.15 0.04 1.88
N VAL A 86 4.00 -0.33 1.30
CA VAL A 86 3.27 -1.56 1.68
C VAL A 86 3.04 -2.40 0.44
N PHE A 87 3.43 -3.67 0.46
CA PHE A 87 3.20 -4.64 -0.62
C PHE A 87 2.20 -5.70 -0.17
N SER A 88 1.09 -5.84 -0.92
CA SER A 88 0.05 -6.83 -0.59
C SER A 88 0.23 -8.18 -1.29
N ASN A 89 0.29 -8.21 -2.62
CA ASN A 89 0.45 -9.43 -3.44
C ASN A 89 0.65 -9.04 -4.91
N LEU A 90 1.09 -10.00 -5.73
CA LEU A 90 1.16 -9.90 -7.18
C LEU A 90 0.57 -11.15 -7.85
N THR A 91 -0.66 -11.04 -8.32
CA THR A 91 -1.30 -12.01 -9.21
C THR A 91 -1.49 -11.44 -10.62
N ARG A 92 -1.77 -12.30 -11.61
CA ARG A 92 -1.94 -11.91 -13.02
C ARG A 92 -3.05 -10.87 -13.20
N ASP A 93 -2.66 -9.68 -13.64
CA ASP A 93 -3.53 -8.55 -13.96
C ASP A 93 -2.77 -7.55 -14.85
N HIS A 94 -3.48 -6.62 -15.49
CA HIS A 94 -2.91 -5.50 -16.26
C HIS A 94 -1.84 -5.87 -17.31
N LEU A 95 -1.87 -7.09 -17.86
CA LEU A 95 -0.91 -7.54 -18.87
C LEU A 95 -1.17 -6.96 -20.25
N ASP A 96 -2.37 -6.43 -20.50
CA ASP A 96 -2.68 -5.58 -21.64
C ASP A 96 -1.84 -4.30 -21.67
N TYR A 97 -1.51 -3.76 -20.49
CA TYR A 97 -0.61 -2.61 -20.35
C TYR A 97 0.86 -3.03 -20.20
N HIS A 98 1.16 -3.92 -19.24
CA HIS A 98 2.55 -4.25 -18.87
C HIS A 98 3.19 -5.28 -19.81
N GLY A 99 2.41 -6.03 -20.57
CA GLY A 99 2.84 -7.09 -21.48
C GLY A 99 3.29 -8.38 -20.77
N THR A 100 4.04 -8.28 -19.67
CA THR A 100 4.59 -9.44 -18.94
C THR A 100 4.43 -9.27 -17.43
N MET A 101 4.36 -10.39 -16.71
CA MET A 101 4.35 -10.39 -15.24
C MET A 101 5.59 -9.74 -14.64
N GLU A 102 6.74 -9.89 -15.31
CA GLU A 102 8.00 -9.30 -14.86
C GLU A 102 7.96 -7.77 -14.92
N ARG A 103 7.54 -7.19 -16.06
CA ARG A 103 7.36 -5.73 -16.16
C ARG A 103 6.34 -5.21 -15.16
N TYR A 104 5.24 -5.95 -14.95
CA TYR A 104 4.24 -5.59 -13.96
C TYR A 104 4.79 -5.60 -12.53
N ALA A 105 5.60 -6.60 -12.18
CA ALA A 105 6.32 -6.66 -10.90
C ALA A 105 7.29 -5.47 -10.76
N GLN A 106 8.12 -5.22 -11.77
CA GLN A 106 9.10 -4.12 -11.79
C GLN A 106 8.41 -2.76 -11.60
N ALA A 107 7.27 -2.53 -12.24
CA ALA A 107 6.49 -1.31 -12.05
C ALA A 107 6.11 -1.09 -10.58
N LYS A 108 5.77 -2.16 -9.84
CA LYS A 108 5.45 -2.06 -8.39
C LYS A 108 6.70 -1.90 -7.52
N ARG A 109 7.84 -2.50 -7.91
CA ARG A 109 9.12 -2.37 -7.20
C ARG A 109 9.58 -0.92 -7.08
N LYS A 110 9.28 -0.09 -8.08
CA LYS A 110 9.56 1.36 -8.06
C LYS A 110 9.11 2.07 -6.77
N LEU A 111 8.03 1.63 -6.12
CA LEU A 111 7.59 2.22 -4.84
C LEU A 111 8.63 2.00 -3.71
N PHE A 112 9.25 0.83 -3.69
CA PHE A 112 10.23 0.40 -2.68
C PHE A 112 11.63 0.99 -2.92
N GLU A 113 11.87 1.55 -4.11
CA GLU A 113 13.12 2.20 -4.52
C GLU A 113 13.12 3.71 -4.24
N THR A 114 12.03 4.24 -3.67
CA THR A 114 11.89 5.68 -3.39
C THR A 114 12.91 6.12 -2.33
N ALA A 115 13.70 7.16 -2.62
CA ALA A 115 14.77 7.63 -1.73
C ALA A 115 14.28 8.17 -0.36
N SER A 116 13.02 8.58 -0.25
CA SER A 116 12.42 9.05 1.01
C SER A 116 11.99 7.92 1.94
N LEU A 117 12.03 6.68 1.46
CA LEU A 117 11.46 5.53 2.17
C LEU A 117 12.23 5.27 3.47
N ARG A 118 11.50 5.12 4.57
CA ARG A 118 12.05 4.84 5.90
C ARG A 118 11.77 3.42 6.34
N ALA A 119 10.62 2.86 5.92
CA ALA A 119 10.23 1.51 6.25
C ALA A 119 9.40 0.84 5.15
N ALA A 120 9.38 -0.49 5.15
CA ALA A 120 8.57 -1.30 4.26
C ALA A 120 7.74 -2.33 5.05
N VAL A 121 6.50 -2.57 4.63
CA VAL A 121 5.61 -3.61 5.15
C VAL A 121 5.27 -4.57 4.02
N ILE A 122 5.71 -5.82 4.10
CA ILE A 122 5.78 -6.72 2.94
C ILE A 122 5.13 -8.07 3.23
N ASN A 123 4.16 -8.46 2.39
CA ASN A 123 3.62 -9.82 2.42
C ASN A 123 4.64 -10.84 1.88
N VAL A 124 5.12 -11.76 2.71
CA VAL A 124 6.09 -12.79 2.32
C VAL A 124 5.45 -14.15 1.95
N ASP A 125 4.12 -14.23 1.95
CA ASP A 125 3.42 -15.37 1.32
C ASP A 125 3.57 -15.33 -0.21
N ASP A 126 3.77 -14.13 -0.77
CA ASP A 126 3.96 -13.88 -2.18
C ASP A 126 5.46 -13.96 -2.57
N PRO A 127 5.84 -14.68 -3.65
CA PRO A 127 7.23 -14.75 -4.11
C PRO A 127 7.87 -13.40 -4.40
N VAL A 128 7.14 -12.45 -5.00
CA VAL A 128 7.64 -11.10 -5.27
C VAL A 128 7.84 -10.34 -3.97
N GLY A 129 6.99 -10.58 -2.98
CA GLY A 129 7.17 -10.04 -1.64
C GLY A 129 8.42 -10.57 -0.96
N ARG A 130 8.75 -11.86 -1.10
CA ARG A 130 10.03 -12.41 -0.59
C ARG A 130 11.23 -11.76 -1.24
N ASP A 131 11.17 -11.53 -2.55
CA ASP A 131 12.24 -10.81 -3.27
C ASP A 131 12.38 -9.37 -2.74
N LEU A 132 11.27 -8.64 -2.62
CA LEU A 132 11.26 -7.29 -2.09
C LEU A 132 11.82 -7.22 -0.65
N ALA A 133 11.44 -8.16 0.22
CA ALA A 133 11.91 -8.18 1.60
C ALA A 133 13.42 -8.47 1.70
N ARG A 134 13.93 -9.39 0.86
CA ARG A 134 15.35 -9.72 0.80
C ARG A 134 16.19 -8.55 0.28
N ASP A 135 15.68 -7.83 -0.72
CA ASP A 135 16.40 -6.76 -1.41
C ASP A 135 16.20 -5.38 -0.75
N SER A 136 15.41 -5.30 0.33
CA SER A 136 15.07 -4.06 1.03
C SER A 136 16.28 -3.45 1.74
N ALA A 137 16.48 -2.13 1.56
CA ALA A 137 17.53 -1.35 2.22
C ALA A 137 17.04 -0.56 3.44
N VAL A 138 15.75 -0.71 3.81
CA VAL A 138 15.10 0.04 4.89
C VAL A 138 14.57 -0.91 5.96
N GLU A 139 14.16 -0.36 7.11
CA GLU A 139 13.50 -1.15 8.14
C GLU A 139 12.30 -1.88 7.55
N THR A 140 12.27 -3.21 7.69
CA THR A 140 11.29 -4.04 6.99
C THR A 140 10.53 -4.92 7.96
N VAL A 141 9.21 -4.78 7.94
CA VAL A 141 8.27 -5.62 8.68
C VAL A 141 7.62 -6.58 7.69
N THR A 142 7.94 -7.86 7.81
CA THR A 142 7.32 -8.91 6.99
C THR A 142 6.05 -9.41 7.65
N TYR A 143 5.03 -9.71 6.84
CA TYR A 143 3.82 -10.37 7.31
C TYR A 143 3.45 -11.55 6.40
N GLY A 144 2.79 -12.56 6.96
CA GLY A 144 2.36 -13.72 6.20
C GLY A 144 1.94 -14.89 7.07
N THR A 145 1.57 -15.99 6.43
CA THR A 145 1.26 -17.28 7.04
C THR A 145 2.49 -18.19 7.15
N VAL A 146 3.58 -17.86 6.46
CA VAL A 146 4.86 -18.56 6.57
C VAL A 146 5.54 -18.34 7.94
N SER A 147 6.27 -19.34 8.42
CA SER A 147 6.80 -19.39 9.80
C SER A 147 7.89 -18.33 10.11
N ASP A 148 8.48 -17.74 9.08
CA ASP A 148 9.59 -16.77 9.16
C ASP A 148 9.12 -15.31 9.01
N ALA A 149 7.83 -15.05 8.81
CA ALA A 149 7.29 -13.70 8.83
C ALA A 149 7.37 -13.08 10.23
N ALA A 150 7.76 -11.81 10.31
CA ALA A 150 7.82 -11.08 11.59
C ALA A 150 6.43 -10.97 12.24
N LEU A 151 5.39 -10.70 11.43
CA LEU A 151 4.00 -10.83 11.83
C LEU A 151 3.37 -12.04 11.16
N SER A 152 2.76 -12.88 11.98
CA SER A 152 1.89 -13.96 11.50
C SER A 152 0.64 -14.06 12.37
N TRP A 153 -0.33 -14.86 11.94
CA TRP A 153 -1.51 -15.15 12.73
C TRP A 153 -1.68 -16.66 12.92
N SER A 154 -2.28 -17.04 14.04
CA SER A 154 -2.64 -18.43 14.35
C SER A 154 -4.06 -18.50 14.90
N ASP A 155 -4.59 -19.73 14.99
CA ASP A 155 -5.87 -20.01 15.64
C ASP A 155 -7.05 -19.23 15.02
N VAL A 156 -7.05 -19.12 13.69
CA VAL A 156 -8.04 -18.31 12.97
C VAL A 156 -9.40 -18.99 12.96
N ALA A 157 -10.41 -18.29 13.48
CA ALA A 157 -11.81 -18.64 13.38
C ALA A 157 -12.51 -17.65 12.44
N TRP A 158 -13.09 -18.19 11.36
CA TRP A 158 -13.90 -17.44 10.42
C TRP A 158 -15.37 -17.51 10.85
N ARG A 159 -15.98 -16.36 11.05
CA ARG A 159 -17.38 -16.24 11.45
C ARG A 159 -18.13 -15.34 10.46
N ALA A 160 -19.46 -15.43 10.47
CA ALA A 160 -20.28 -14.59 9.59
C ALA A 160 -20.18 -13.09 9.95
N ASP A 161 -19.86 -12.77 11.20
CA ASP A 161 -19.73 -11.43 11.75
C ASP A 161 -18.27 -10.93 11.84
N GLY A 162 -17.29 -11.75 11.47
CA GLY A 162 -15.90 -11.33 11.48
C GLY A 162 -14.87 -12.45 11.50
N ILE A 163 -13.63 -12.06 11.77
CA ILE A 163 -12.47 -12.95 11.84
C ILE A 163 -11.85 -12.76 13.21
N GLU A 164 -11.62 -13.87 13.92
CA GLU A 164 -10.95 -13.91 15.22
C GLU A 164 -9.67 -14.72 15.07
N GLY A 165 -8.58 -14.30 15.72
CA GLY A 165 -7.31 -15.01 15.68
C GLY A 165 -6.28 -14.38 16.60
N ARG A 166 -5.15 -15.04 16.77
CA ARG A 166 -4.02 -14.55 17.56
C ARG A 166 -2.92 -14.03 16.64
N TRP A 167 -2.47 -12.80 16.88
CA TRP A 167 -1.29 -12.26 16.22
C TRP A 167 -0.03 -12.72 16.95
N ARG A 168 0.95 -13.17 16.18
CA ARG A 168 2.33 -13.29 16.63
C ARG A 168 3.07 -12.08 16.07
N SER A 169 3.65 -11.27 16.95
CA SER A 169 4.34 -10.04 16.59
C SER A 169 5.69 -9.95 17.30
N PRO A 170 6.65 -9.17 16.77
CA PRO A 170 7.89 -8.89 17.48
C PRO A 170 7.71 -7.93 18.66
N TRP A 171 6.51 -7.36 18.85
CA TRP A 171 6.22 -6.34 19.87
C TRP A 171 5.47 -6.87 21.09
N GLY A 172 5.25 -8.20 21.17
CA GLY A 172 4.41 -8.83 22.20
C GLY A 172 3.03 -9.20 21.67
#